data_AF-A0A399WU66-F1
#
_entry.id   AF-A0A399WU66-F1
#
_cell.length_a   1.000
_cell.length_b   1.000
_cell.length_c   1.000
_cell.angle_alpha   90.00
_cell.angle_beta   90.00
_cell.angle_gamma   90.00
#
_symmetry.space_group_name_H-M   'P 1'
#
loop_
_entity.id
_entity.type
_entity.pdbx_description
1 polymer ?
#
loop_
_entity_poly.entity_id
_entity_poly.type
_entity_poly.pdbx_seq_one_letter_code
_entity_poly.pdbx_strand_id
1 'polypeptide(L)'
;MVKKGKPRPSGPPTILNRRARFDYEILETYEAGIVLVGAEVKSVLAGKVNLSGAHARIRDGELWLDEMDVAPYEKATSYVPDRQRSRKLLLHRREISVLRRRSEERGLALIPTKVYFRNGRVKVEIAVARGKRQYDKRRTLAEKDTRRELERKQ
;
A
#
# COMPACT_ATOMS: atom_id res chain seq x y z
N MET A 1 22.33 20.90 -27.47
CA MET A 1 21.47 20.78 -26.27
C MET A 1 21.28 19.29 -25.94
N VAL A 2 22.05 18.75 -24.99
CA VAL A 2 21.92 17.35 -24.56
C VAL A 2 20.71 17.25 -23.65
N LYS A 3 19.64 16.59 -24.10
CA LYS A 3 18.51 16.23 -23.23
C LYS A 3 19.06 15.34 -22.11
N LYS A 4 19.12 15.86 -20.88
CA LYS A 4 19.39 15.06 -19.67
C LYS A 4 18.41 13.89 -19.66
N GLY A 5 18.91 12.68 -19.92
CA GLY A 5 18.11 11.46 -19.85
C GLY A 5 17.55 11.32 -18.43
N LYS A 6 16.26 10.94 -18.31
CA LYS A 6 15.66 10.63 -17.02
C LYS A 6 16.57 9.62 -16.28
N PRO A 7 16.85 9.82 -14.98
CA PRO A 7 17.65 8.86 -14.23
C PRO A 7 16.99 7.48 -14.32
N ARG A 8 17.76 6.46 -14.70
CA ARG A 8 17.29 5.07 -14.68
C ARG A 8 16.89 4.76 -13.24
N PRO A 9 15.71 4.20 -12.98
CA PRO A 9 15.35 3.82 -11.61
C PRO A 9 16.34 2.76 -11.13
N SER A 10 17.18 3.13 -10.18
CA SER A 10 18.12 2.24 -9.50
C SER A 10 17.34 1.42 -8.46
N GLY A 11 16.69 0.36 -8.92
CA GLY A 11 16.04 -0.63 -8.05
C GLY A 11 14.58 -0.92 -8.39
N PRO A 12 14.02 -1.98 -7.78
CA PRO A 12 12.61 -2.34 -7.96
C PRO A 12 11.68 -1.22 -7.46
N PRO A 13 10.51 -1.02 -8.12
CA PRO A 13 9.65 0.11 -7.81
C PRO A 13 9.03 -0.01 -6.42
N THR A 14 8.91 1.14 -5.75
CA THR A 14 8.09 1.28 -4.53
C THR A 14 6.75 1.89 -4.92
N ILE A 15 5.66 1.18 -4.62
CA ILE A 15 4.29 1.60 -4.91
C ILE A 15 3.71 2.20 -3.63
N LEU A 16 3.28 3.47 -3.70
CA LEU A 16 2.76 4.21 -2.56
C LEU A 16 1.25 4.37 -2.67
N ASN A 17 0.53 4.09 -1.58
CA ASN A 17 -0.87 4.45 -1.45
C ASN A 17 -1.00 5.93 -1.08
N ARG A 18 -1.12 6.78 -2.09
CA ARG A 18 -1.25 8.24 -1.89
C ARG A 18 -2.56 8.63 -1.22
N ARG A 19 -3.63 7.85 -1.41
CA ARG A 19 -4.94 8.07 -0.77
C ARG A 19 -4.90 7.77 0.72
N ALA A 20 -4.24 6.69 1.13
CA ALA A 20 -4.08 6.33 2.56
C ALA A 20 -3.65 7.51 3.44
N ARG A 21 -2.60 8.24 3.05
CA ARG A 21 -2.08 9.40 3.82
C ARG A 21 -3.02 10.62 3.81
N PHE A 22 -3.88 10.72 2.80
CA PHE A 22 -4.83 11.82 2.66
C PHE A 22 -6.12 11.56 3.45
N ASP A 23 -6.67 10.35 3.35
CA ASP A 23 -7.96 9.99 3.95
C ASP A 23 -7.84 9.58 5.42
N TYR A 24 -6.66 9.09 5.83
CA TYR A 24 -6.45 8.56 7.18
C TYR A 24 -5.26 9.24 7.87
N GLU A 25 -5.34 9.26 9.19
CA GLU A 25 -4.24 9.55 10.10
C GLU A 25 -3.57 8.21 10.48
N ILE A 26 -2.29 8.08 10.18
CA ILE A 26 -1.51 6.87 10.44
C ILE A 26 -0.99 6.92 11.88
N LEU A 27 -1.34 5.92 12.69
CA LEU A 27 -0.91 5.82 14.09
C LEU A 27 0.35 4.97 14.23
N GLU A 28 0.32 3.75 13.69
CA GLU A 28 1.45 2.82 13.75
C GLU A 28 1.52 2.02 12.45
N THR A 29 2.73 1.62 12.05
CA THR A 29 3.00 0.87 10.83
C THR A 29 3.73 -0.44 11.12
N TYR A 30 3.35 -1.49 10.42
CA TYR A 30 3.92 -2.83 10.52
C TYR A 30 4.36 -3.32 9.13
N GLU A 31 5.48 -4.04 9.07
CA GLU A 31 5.96 -4.69 7.84
C GLU A 31 5.40 -6.12 7.77
N ALA A 32 4.63 -6.42 6.73
CA ALA A 32 4.14 -7.76 6.44
C ALA A 32 4.76 -8.33 5.16
N GLY A 33 5.02 -9.64 5.14
CA GLY A 33 5.19 -10.37 3.88
C GLY A 33 3.84 -10.59 3.21
N ILE A 34 3.79 -10.68 1.88
CA ILE A 34 2.56 -10.98 1.14
C ILE A 34 2.72 -12.25 0.32
N VAL A 35 1.70 -13.11 0.34
CA VAL A 35 1.66 -14.34 -0.45
C VAL A 35 1.16 -14.02 -1.86
N LEU A 36 2.10 -13.95 -2.80
CA LEU A 36 1.85 -13.67 -4.21
C LEU A 36 2.12 -14.88 -5.08
N VAL A 37 1.42 -14.96 -6.21
CA VAL A 37 1.71 -15.90 -7.28
C VAL A 37 2.78 -15.31 -8.20
N GLY A 38 3.58 -16.15 -8.85
CA GLY A 38 4.70 -15.71 -9.70
C GLY A 38 4.33 -14.65 -10.76
N ALA A 39 3.15 -14.76 -11.38
CA ALA A 39 2.65 -13.76 -12.32
C ALA A 39 2.39 -12.38 -11.65
N GLU A 40 1.85 -12.36 -10.44
CA GLU A 40 1.62 -11.12 -9.69
C GLU A 40 2.92 -10.45 -9.29
N VAL A 41 3.95 -11.23 -8.94
CA VAL A 41 5.29 -10.67 -8.64
C VAL A 41 5.81 -9.88 -9.84
N LYS A 42 5.60 -10.38 -11.07
CA LYS A 42 5.97 -9.66 -12.30
C LYS A 42 5.13 -8.41 -12.50
N SER A 43 3.84 -8.43 -12.19
CA SER A 43 2.98 -7.24 -12.24
C SER A 43 3.38 -6.17 -11.22
N VAL A 44 3.72 -6.58 -10.00
CA VAL A 44 4.23 -5.69 -8.94
C VAL A 44 5.58 -5.10 -9.34
N LEU A 45 6.45 -5.92 -9.94
CA LEU A 45 7.75 -5.46 -10.47
C LEU A 45 7.57 -4.46 -11.63
N ALA A 46 6.51 -4.61 -12.42
CA ALA A 46 6.13 -3.66 -13.46
C ALA A 46 5.39 -2.42 -12.91
N GLY A 47 5.16 -2.33 -11.59
CA GLY A 47 4.44 -1.22 -10.96
C GLY A 47 2.93 -1.19 -11.25
N LYS A 48 2.36 -2.24 -11.82
CA LYS A 48 0.94 -2.31 -12.22
C LYS A 48 0.06 -2.77 -11.04
N VAL A 49 0.07 -1.99 -9.96
CA VAL A 49 -0.66 -2.29 -8.71
C VAL A 49 -1.37 -1.05 -8.22
N ASN A 50 -2.62 -1.20 -7.83
CA ASN A 50 -3.41 -0.17 -7.20
C ASN A 50 -3.81 -0.59 -5.77
N LEU A 51 -3.45 0.26 -4.80
CA LEU A 51 -3.77 0.09 -3.38
C LEU A 51 -4.95 0.98 -2.94
N SER A 52 -5.58 1.68 -3.88
CA SER A 52 -6.72 2.55 -3.59
C SER A 52 -7.92 1.69 -3.21
N GLY A 53 -8.42 1.82 -1.98
CA GLY A 53 -9.54 1.02 -1.46
C GLY A 53 -9.11 -0.27 -0.77
N ALA A 54 -7.85 -0.71 -0.93
CA ALA A 54 -7.36 -1.89 -0.25
C ALA A 54 -7.37 -1.70 1.29
N HIS A 55 -7.77 -2.73 2.02
CA HIS A 55 -7.76 -2.77 3.48
C HIS A 55 -7.39 -4.18 3.96
N ALA A 56 -6.89 -4.29 5.18
CA ALA A 56 -6.58 -5.57 5.78
C ALA A 56 -7.65 -5.99 6.80
N ARG A 57 -8.01 -7.28 6.82
CA ARG A 57 -8.93 -7.86 7.81
C ARG A 57 -8.32 -9.10 8.42
N ILE A 58 -8.63 -9.33 9.69
CA ILE A 58 -8.22 -10.54 10.39
C ILE A 58 -9.36 -11.54 10.33
N ARG A 59 -9.09 -12.73 9.78
CA ARG A 59 -10.03 -13.84 9.68
C ARG A 59 -9.34 -15.10 10.20
N ASP A 60 -9.97 -15.80 11.13
CA ASP A 60 -9.46 -17.08 11.68
C ASP A 60 -8.03 -17.05 12.23
N GLY A 61 -7.56 -15.89 12.73
CA GLY A 61 -6.18 -15.76 13.23
C GLY A 61 -5.14 -15.41 12.19
N GLU A 62 -5.57 -15.15 10.96
CA GLU A 62 -4.71 -14.77 9.84
C GLU A 62 -5.07 -13.38 9.34
N LEU A 63 -4.06 -12.63 8.89
CA LEU A 63 -4.27 -11.32 8.30
C LEU A 63 -4.41 -11.47 6.79
N TRP A 64 -5.49 -10.94 6.24
CA TRP A 64 -5.80 -10.93 4.82
C TRP A 64 -5.84 -9.50 4.30
N LEU A 65 -5.25 -9.28 3.14
CA LEU A 65 -5.35 -8.04 2.39
C LEU A 65 -6.41 -8.20 1.30
N ASP A 66 -7.47 -7.42 1.42
CA ASP A 66 -8.60 -7.41 0.50
C ASP A 66 -8.54 -6.17 -0.40
N GLU A 67 -9.21 -6.22 -1.56
CA GLU A 67 -9.38 -5.08 -2.49
C GLU A 67 -8.08 -4.47 -3.04
N MET A 68 -6.95 -5.17 -2.91
CA MET A 68 -5.73 -4.86 -3.65
C MET A 68 -5.91 -5.27 -5.12
N ASP A 69 -5.89 -4.29 -6.04
CA ASP A 69 -5.98 -4.55 -7.48
C ASP A 69 -4.57 -4.69 -8.06
N VAL A 70 -4.26 -5.89 -8.57
CA VAL A 70 -3.02 -6.18 -9.28
C VAL A 70 -3.37 -6.50 -10.71
N ALA A 71 -2.89 -5.68 -11.65
CA ALA A 71 -3.19 -5.94 -13.05
C ALA A 71 -2.54 -7.26 -13.48
N PRO A 72 -3.24 -8.10 -14.28
CA PRO A 72 -2.69 -9.33 -14.82
C PRO A 72 -1.40 -9.07 -15.58
N TYR A 73 -0.47 -10.00 -15.48
CA TYR A 73 0.73 -9.95 -16.31
C TYR A 73 0.39 -10.39 -17.73
N GLU A 74 0.55 -9.50 -18.70
CA GLU A 74 0.16 -9.73 -20.11
C GLU A 74 0.81 -10.97 -20.75
N LYS A 75 2.00 -11.37 -20.27
CA LYS A 75 2.73 -12.55 -20.79
C LYS A 75 2.51 -13.81 -19.95
N ALA A 76 1.52 -13.82 -19.06
CA ALA A 76 1.16 -15.02 -18.31
C ALA A 76 0.27 -15.93 -19.18
N THR A 77 0.75 -17.14 -19.49
CA THR A 77 0.05 -18.07 -20.39
C THR A 77 -0.78 -19.12 -19.64
N SER A 78 -0.37 -19.54 -18.45
CA SER A 78 -0.98 -20.70 -17.78
C SER A 78 -2.02 -20.32 -16.72
N TYR A 79 -1.63 -19.51 -15.72
CA TYR A 79 -2.51 -19.16 -14.61
C TYR A 79 -2.49 -17.66 -14.37
N VAL A 80 -3.66 -17.05 -14.54
CA VAL A 80 -3.91 -15.64 -14.25
C VAL A 80 -4.81 -15.59 -13.01
N PRO A 81 -4.27 -15.26 -11.84
CA PRO A 81 -5.09 -15.07 -10.65
C PRO A 81 -6.09 -13.93 -10.85
N ASP A 82 -7.20 -13.99 -10.13
CA ASP A 82 -8.13 -12.87 -10.08
C ASP A 82 -7.45 -11.61 -9.52
N ARG A 83 -7.77 -10.47 -10.12
CA ARG A 83 -7.18 -9.15 -9.84
C ARG A 83 -7.34 -8.76 -8.38
N GLN A 84 -8.56 -8.90 -7.86
CA GLN A 84 -8.96 -8.44 -6.52
C GLN A 84 -8.99 -9.56 -5.48
N ARG A 85 -8.32 -10.69 -5.75
CA ARG A 85 -8.25 -11.80 -4.80
C ARG A 85 -7.72 -11.34 -3.44
N SER A 86 -8.27 -11.90 -2.37
CA SER A 86 -7.72 -11.75 -1.02
C SER A 86 -6.33 -12.38 -0.94
N ARG A 87 -5.36 -11.63 -0.42
CA ARG A 87 -3.96 -12.06 -0.29
C ARG A 87 -3.59 -12.20 1.16
N LYS A 88 -3.09 -13.37 1.55
CA LYS A 88 -2.63 -13.63 2.91
C LYS A 88 -1.36 -12.82 3.21
N LEU A 89 -1.35 -12.20 4.38
CA LEU A 89 -0.23 -11.46 4.92
C LEU A 89 0.47 -12.28 6.00
N LEU A 90 1.80 -12.21 6.01
CA LEU A 90 2.68 -12.96 6.91
C LEU A 90 3.29 -11.98 7.92
N LEU A 91 2.88 -12.15 9.18
CA LEU A 91 3.32 -11.39 10.35
C LEU A 91 3.57 -12.35 11.52
N HIS A 92 4.26 -11.91 12.55
CA HIS A 92 4.39 -12.70 13.77
C HIS A 92 3.05 -12.81 14.51
N ARG A 93 2.83 -13.96 15.16
CA ARG A 93 1.60 -14.23 15.93
C ARG A 93 1.29 -13.15 16.98
N ARG A 94 2.33 -12.60 17.62
CA ARG A 94 2.19 -11.50 18.59
C ARG A 94 1.66 -10.22 17.93
N GLU A 95 2.20 -9.86 16.77
CA GLU A 95 1.75 -8.68 15.99
C GLU A 95 0.31 -8.84 15.53
N ILE A 96 -0.07 -10.02 15.01
CA ILE A 96 -1.46 -10.32 14.62
C ILE A 96 -2.42 -10.16 15.81
N SER A 97 -2.01 -10.58 17.01
CA SER A 97 -2.82 -10.45 18.21
C SER A 97 -3.04 -8.99 18.62
N VAL A 98 -2.00 -8.15 18.49
CA VAL A 98 -2.09 -6.70 18.74
C VAL A 98 -2.98 -6.03 17.69
N LEU A 99 -2.78 -6.35 16.40
CA LEU A 99 -3.58 -5.81 15.30
C LEU A 99 -5.05 -6.22 15.42
N ARG A 100 -5.34 -7.42 15.92
CA ARG A 100 -6.72 -7.87 16.19
C ARG A 100 -7.40 -6.94 17.19
N ARG A 101 -6.78 -6.73 18.34
CA ARG A 101 -7.32 -5.84 19.39
C ARG A 101 -7.58 -4.44 18.85
N ARG A 102 -6.62 -3.88 18.10
CA ARG A 102 -6.78 -2.55 17.50
C ARG A 102 -7.81 -2.49 16.38
N SER A 103 -8.00 -3.56 15.63
CA SER A 103 -9.04 -3.62 14.60
C SER A 103 -10.45 -3.71 15.19
N GLU A 104 -10.58 -4.17 16.43
CA GLU A 104 -11.86 -4.22 17.17
C GLU A 104 -12.21 -2.86 17.82
N GLU A 105 -11.22 -2.00 18.03
CA GLU A 105 -11.44 -0.64 18.52
C GLU A 105 -12.22 0.20 17.49
N ARG A 106 -13.25 0.90 17.97
CA ARG A 106 -14.11 1.71 17.10
C ARG A 106 -13.32 2.85 16.43
N GLY A 107 -13.45 2.93 15.11
CA GLY A 107 -12.89 4.02 14.30
C GLY A 107 -11.45 3.82 13.87
N LEU A 108 -10.86 2.65 14.11
CA LEU A 108 -9.58 2.24 13.55
C LEU A 108 -9.79 1.29 12.37
N ALA A 109 -8.90 1.39 11.38
CA ALA A 109 -8.86 0.54 10.21
C ALA A 109 -7.42 0.13 9.91
N LEU A 110 -7.26 -1.06 9.33
CA LEU A 110 -5.97 -1.55 8.85
C LEU A 110 -5.86 -1.25 7.35
N ILE A 111 -4.91 -0.41 6.97
CA ILE A 111 -4.76 0.06 5.59
C ILE A 111 -3.33 -0.17 5.07
N PRO A 112 -3.13 -0.58 3.81
CA PRO A 112 -1.81 -0.65 3.21
C PRO A 112 -1.31 0.74 2.81
N THR A 113 -0.12 1.11 3.27
CA THR A 113 0.51 2.41 2.96
C THR A 113 1.45 2.31 1.76
N LYS A 114 2.23 1.24 1.66
CA LYS A 114 3.16 1.01 0.55
C LYS A 114 3.44 -0.47 0.32
N VAL A 115 3.77 -0.78 -0.93
CA VAL A 115 4.33 -2.07 -1.36
C VAL A 115 5.74 -1.79 -1.87
N TYR A 116 6.72 -2.56 -1.38
CA TYR A 116 8.12 -2.40 -1.75
C TYR A 116 8.82 -3.75 -1.79
N PHE A 117 10.03 -3.75 -2.35
CA PHE A 117 10.88 -4.93 -2.38
C PHE A 117 11.98 -4.81 -1.33
N ARG A 118 12.18 -5.88 -0.57
CA ARG A 118 13.28 -6.01 0.38
C ARG A 118 13.91 -7.38 0.21
N ASN A 119 15.22 -7.43 -0.05
CA ASN A 119 15.99 -8.66 -0.25
C ASN A 119 15.34 -9.61 -1.27
N GLY A 120 14.86 -9.07 -2.40
CA GLY A 120 14.21 -9.85 -3.47
C GLY A 120 12.77 -10.31 -3.18
N ARG A 121 12.20 -9.99 -2.01
CA ARG A 121 10.82 -10.33 -1.64
C ARG A 121 9.93 -9.10 -1.61
N VAL A 122 8.67 -9.28 -1.98
CA VAL A 122 7.65 -8.22 -1.87
C VAL A 122 7.20 -8.11 -0.42
N LYS A 123 7.23 -6.88 0.10
CA LYS A 123 6.78 -6.49 1.42
C LYS A 123 5.67 -5.46 1.29
N VAL A 124 4.73 -5.53 2.24
CA VAL A 124 3.63 -4.57 2.36
C VAL A 124 3.72 -3.94 3.72
N GLU A 125 3.67 -2.61 3.77
CA GLU A 125 3.51 -1.88 5.02
C GLU A 125 2.02 -1.69 5.28
N ILE A 126 1.56 -2.17 6.43
CA ILE A 126 0.19 -2.03 6.92
C ILE A 126 0.20 -1.03 8.07
N ALA A 127 -0.69 -0.05 8.01
CA ALA A 127 -0.88 0.92 9.07
C ALA A 127 -2.18 0.66 9.82
N VAL A 128 -2.13 0.83 11.14
CA VAL A 128 -3.32 1.13 11.94
C VAL A 128 -3.61 2.61 11.74
N ALA A 129 -4.77 2.93 11.19
CA ALA A 129 -5.11 4.29 10.84
C ALA A 129 -6.52 4.66 11.28
N ARG A 130 -6.71 5.95 11.58
CA ARG A 130 -8.00 6.55 11.92
C ARG A 130 -8.48 7.41 10.76
N GLY A 131 -9.77 7.36 10.45
CA GLY A 131 -10.35 8.22 9.41
C GLY A 131 -10.22 9.70 9.77
N LYS A 132 -9.69 10.53 8.86
CA LYS A 132 -9.61 11.98 9.06
C LYS A 132 -10.98 12.62 8.93
N ARG A 133 -11.25 13.64 9.77
CA ARG A 133 -12.46 14.45 9.64
C ARG A 133 -12.36 15.35 8.41
N GLN A 134 -13.50 15.82 7.89
CA GLN A 134 -13.52 16.70 6.71
C GLN A 134 -12.68 17.97 6.90
N TYR A 135 -12.65 18.51 8.13
CA TYR A 135 -11.82 19.66 8.49
C TYR A 135 -10.33 19.39 8.24
N ASP A 136 -9.81 18.24 8.68
CA ASP A 136 -8.40 17.86 8.53
C ASP A 136 -8.03 17.62 7.06
N LYS A 137 -8.99 17.11 6.26
CA LYS A 137 -8.80 16.95 4.81
C LYS A 137 -8.63 18.30 4.11
N ARG A 138 -9.43 19.32 4.50
CA ARG A 138 -9.29 20.69 3.96
C ARG A 138 -7.95 21.31 4.32
N ARG A 139 -7.48 21.13 5.57
CA ARG A 139 -6.16 21.59 6.00
C ARG A 139 -5.04 20.93 5.17
N THR A 140 -5.12 19.62 4.95
CA THR A 140 -4.14 18.89 4.13
C THR A 140 -4.10 19.38 2.67
N LEU A 141 -5.25 19.81 2.12
CA LEU A 141 -5.32 20.41 0.78
C LEU A 141 -4.66 21.79 0.76
N ALA A 142 -5.02 22.66 1.71
CA ALA A 142 -4.44 24.00 1.82
C ALA A 142 -2.91 23.95 1.96
N GLU A 143 -2.39 23.07 2.83
CA GLU A 143 -0.94 22.87 3.00
C GLU A 143 -0.24 22.34 1.74
N LYS A 144 -0.93 21.54 0.93
CA LYS A 144 -0.38 21.07 -0.36
C LYS A 144 -0.34 22.19 -1.39
N ASP A 145 -1.34 23.04 -1.42
CA ASP A 145 -1.42 24.15 -2.37
C ASP A 145 -0.39 25.23 -2.03
N THR A 146 -0.25 25.60 -0.75
CA THR A 146 0.80 26.54 -0.32
C THR A 146 2.20 26.00 -0.63
N ARG A 147 2.46 24.70 -0.39
CA ARG A 147 3.75 24.09 -0.74
C ARG A 147 4.04 24.14 -2.24
N ARG A 148 3.03 23.88 -3.08
CA ARG A 148 3.17 23.95 -4.55
C ARG A 148 3.44 25.37 -5.03
N GLU A 149 2.84 26.38 -4.40
CA GLU A 149 3.12 27.78 -4.73
C GLU A 149 4.55 28.19 -4.35
N LEU A 150 5.04 27.75 -3.19
CA LEU A 150 6.42 27.99 -2.76
C LEU A 150 7.42 27.31 -3.71
N GLU A 151 7.19 26.05 -4.09
CA GLU A 151 8.03 25.31 -5.07
C GLU A 151 8.04 25.95 -6.46
N ARG A 152 7.00 26.71 -6.84
CA ARG A 152 6.94 27.42 -8.13
C ARG A 152 7.65 28.78 -8.12
N LYS A 153 7.81 29.39 -6.95
CA LYS A 153 8.45 30.71 -6.79
C LYS A 153 9.97 30.61 -6.60
N GLN A 154 10.50 29.41 -6.40
CA GLN A 154 11.92 29.10 -6.17
C GLN A 154 12.57 28.54 -7.43
#